data_AF-A0A9D8QD90-F1
#
_entry.id   AF-A0A9D8QD90-F1
#
_cell.length_a   1.000
_cell.length_b   1.000
_cell.length_c   1.000
_cell.angle_alpha   90.00
_cell.angle_beta   90.00
_cell.angle_gamma   90.00
#
_symmetry.space_group_name_H-M   'P 1'
#
loop_
_entity.id
_entity.type
_entity.pdbx_description
1 polymer ?
#
loop_
_entity_poly.entity_id
_entity_poly.type
_entity_poly.pdbx_seq_one_letter_code
_entity_poly.pdbx_strand_id
1 'polypeptide(L)'
;WRPDIVLVTGLAIFGVPFAVNSSLHSYLILAYAGSEKAAEDVGFYYAANALGRFMGTLLSGLLYQAGGLQACLLGSGLMLVACFVATLALPGRAITTPGRS
;
A
#
# COMPACT_ATOMS: atom_id res chain seq x y z
N TRP A 1 26.03 5.06 15.43
CA TRP A 1 24.73 5.27 14.77
C TRP A 1 23.63 5.09 15.80
N ARG A 2 22.64 5.98 15.85
CA ARG A 2 21.47 5.89 16.74
C ARG A 2 20.26 5.34 15.96
N PRO A 3 20.14 4.01 15.84
CA PRO A 3 19.07 3.37 15.05
C PRO A 3 17.67 3.71 15.58
N ASP A 4 17.56 4.02 16.87
CA ASP A 4 16.34 4.48 17.54
C ASP A 4 15.78 5.77 16.93
N ILE A 5 16.62 6.78 16.71
CA ILE A 5 16.17 8.03 16.05
C ILE A 5 15.76 7.73 14.61
N VAL A 6 16.58 6.98 13.87
CA VAL A 6 16.32 6.68 12.46
C VAL A 6 14.97 5.96 12.29
N LEU A 7 14.67 4.99 13.16
CA LEU A 7 13.40 4.27 13.15
C LEU A 7 12.21 5.17 13.52
N VAL A 8 12.34 5.98 14.59
CA VAL A 8 11.26 6.86 15.04
C VAL A 8 10.94 7.92 13.99
N THR A 9 11.96 8.58 13.43
CA THR A 9 11.78 9.60 12.39
C THR A 9 11.24 8.97 11.11
N GLY A 10 11.74 7.80 10.71
CA GLY A 10 11.24 7.07 9.55
C GLY A 10 9.77 6.66 9.70
N LEU A 11 9.38 6.16 10.86
CA LEU A 11 8.00 5.75 11.15
C LEU A 11 7.05 6.96 11.19
N ALA A 12 7.50 8.09 11.74
CA ALA A 12 6.72 9.34 11.77
C ALA A 12 6.43 9.85 10.34
N ILE A 13 7.43 9.82 9.46
CA ILE A 13 7.26 10.21 8.04
C ILE A 13 6.35 9.22 7.30
N PHE A 14 6.52 7.91 7.53
CA PHE A 14 5.69 6.87 6.93
C PHE A 14 4.22 6.91 7.40
N GLY A 15 3.96 7.37 8.63
CA GLY A 15 2.63 7.41 9.22
C GLY A 15 1.63 8.26 8.42
N VAL A 16 2.08 9.35 7.78
CA VAL A 16 1.23 10.26 7.00
C VAL A 16 0.60 9.57 5.77
N PRO A 17 1.37 9.00 4.82
CA PRO A 17 0.80 8.27 3.69
C PRO A 17 0.08 6.98 4.13
N PHE A 18 0.52 6.33 5.21
CA PHE A 18 -0.18 5.18 5.77
C PHE A 18 -1.60 5.54 6.23
N ALA A 19 -1.77 6.67 6.91
CA ALA A 19 -3.08 7.16 7.35
C ALA A 19 -4.03 7.43 6.17
N VAL A 20 -3.53 8.04 5.10
CA VAL A 20 -4.31 8.29 3.87
C VAL A 20 -4.80 6.97 3.26
N ASN A 21 -3.91 6.00 3.06
CA ASN A 21 -4.27 4.69 2.50
C ASN A 21 -5.23 3.90 3.39
N SER A 22 -5.08 4.00 4.72
CA SER A 22 -6.00 3.38 5.67
C SER A 22 -7.42 4.00 5.60
N SER A 23 -7.51 5.32 5.42
CA SER A 23 -8.81 6.01 5.29
C SER A 23 -9.55 5.64 4.00
N LEU A 24 -8.82 5.46 2.88
CA LEU A 24 -9.39 5.02 1.61
C LEU A 24 -10.02 3.62 1.70
N HIS A 25 -9.37 2.71 2.43
CA HIS A 25 -9.87 1.35 2.66
C HIS A 25 -11.26 1.35 3.33
N SER A 26 -11.47 2.19 4.34
CA SER A 26 -12.77 2.35 5.00
C SER A 26 -13.79 3.09 4.13
N TYR A 27 -13.37 4.10 3.36
CA TYR A 27 -14.24 4.81 2.42
C TYR A 27 -14.78 3.91 1.32
N LEU A 28 -13.96 3.02 0.76
CA LEU A 28 -14.37 2.10 -0.31
C LEU A 28 -15.47 1.14 0.16
N ILE A 29 -15.42 0.63 1.40
CA ILE A 29 -16.48 -0.27 1.92
C ILE A 29 -17.84 0.42 1.90
N LEU A 30 -17.88 1.69 2.30
CA LEU A 30 -19.12 2.45 2.39
C LEU A 30 -19.63 2.88 1.00
N ALA A 31 -18.73 3.26 0.10
CA ALA A 31 -19.07 3.66 -1.27
C ALA A 31 -19.56 2.49 -2.14
N TYR A 32 -19.13 1.26 -1.86
CA TYR A 32 -19.44 0.07 -2.65
C TYR A 32 -20.67 -0.72 -2.19
N ALA A 33 -21.39 -0.26 -1.17
CA ALA A 33 -22.57 -0.94 -0.60
C ALA A 33 -23.82 -1.02 -1.53
N GLY A 34 -23.67 -1.01 -2.87
CA GLY A 34 -24.83 -0.88 -3.76
C GLY A 34 -24.71 -1.30 -5.23
N SER A 35 -23.75 -2.14 -5.68
CA SER A 35 -23.77 -2.63 -7.07
C SER A 35 -23.02 -3.96 -7.25
N GLU A 36 -23.65 -4.94 -7.91
CA GLU A 36 -23.10 -6.30 -8.13
C GLU A 36 -21.76 -6.33 -8.87
N LYS A 37 -21.53 -5.46 -9.86
CA LYS A 37 -20.22 -5.34 -10.55
C LYS A 37 -19.13 -4.74 -9.65
N ALA A 38 -19.55 -4.01 -8.64
CA ALA A 38 -18.69 -3.31 -7.72
C ALA A 38 -18.14 -4.27 -6.65
N ALA A 39 -18.90 -5.31 -6.30
CA ALA A 39 -18.48 -6.34 -5.35
C ALA A 39 -17.28 -7.19 -5.86
N GLU A 40 -17.20 -7.46 -7.16
CA GLU A 40 -16.10 -8.21 -7.77
C GLU A 40 -14.78 -7.42 -7.74
N ASP A 41 -14.80 -6.14 -8.14
CA ASP A 41 -13.65 -5.23 -8.08
C ASP A 41 -13.14 -5.05 -6.63
N VAL A 42 -14.07 -4.96 -5.67
CA VAL A 42 -13.75 -4.89 -4.24
C VAL A 42 -13.14 -6.19 -3.76
N GLY A 43 -13.71 -7.34 -4.13
CA GLY A 43 -13.15 -8.66 -3.81
C GLY A 43 -11.70 -8.80 -4.27
N PHE A 44 -11.39 -8.35 -5.49
CA PHE A 44 -10.03 -8.35 -6.03
C PHE A 44 -9.10 -7.41 -5.26
N TYR A 45 -9.57 -6.21 -4.89
CA TYR A 45 -8.80 -5.27 -4.07
C TYR A 45 -8.49 -5.83 -2.68
N TYR A 46 -9.48 -6.44 -2.01
CA TYR A 46 -9.30 -7.06 -0.69
C TYR A 46 -8.35 -8.26 -0.76
N ALA A 47 -8.47 -9.09 -1.80
CA ALA A 47 -7.57 -10.20 -2.03
C ALA A 47 -6.13 -9.71 -2.25
N ALA A 48 -5.93 -8.65 -3.05
CA ALA A 48 -4.62 -8.03 -3.26
C ALA A 48 -4.04 -7.44 -1.97
N ASN A 49 -4.84 -6.78 -1.14
CA ASN A 49 -4.41 -6.25 0.17
C ASN A 49 -4.05 -7.38 1.15
N ALA A 50 -4.84 -8.45 1.21
CA ALA A 50 -4.55 -9.61 2.05
C ALA A 50 -3.28 -10.34 1.60
N LEU A 51 -3.11 -10.56 0.30
CA LEU A 51 -1.91 -11.14 -0.30
C LEU A 51 -0.68 -10.29 -0.02
N GLY A 52 -0.78 -8.96 -0.18
CA GLY A 52 0.31 -8.03 0.09
C GLY A 52 0.75 -8.07 1.55
N ARG A 53 -0.19 -8.12 2.50
CA ARG A 53 0.12 -8.27 3.93
C ARG A 53 0.78 -9.61 4.23
N PHE A 54 0.28 -10.70 3.66
CA PHE A 54 0.86 -12.03 3.84
C PHE A 54 2.28 -12.13 3.27
N MET A 55 2.50 -11.67 2.04
CA MET A 55 3.82 -11.67 1.41
C MET A 55 4.79 -10.75 2.16
N GLY A 56 4.32 -9.59 2.61
CA GLY A 56 5.12 -8.67 3.41
C GLY A 56 5.60 -9.27 4.73
N THR A 57 4.73 -9.97 5.48
CA THR A 57 5.11 -10.61 6.74
C THR A 57 6.04 -11.80 6.52
N LEU A 58 5.73 -12.66 5.54
CA LEU A 58 6.56 -13.82 5.21
C LEU A 58 7.96 -13.39 4.75
N LEU A 59 8.04 -12.45 3.82
CA LEU A 59 9.31 -11.95 3.29
C LEU A 59 10.11 -11.20 4.35
N SER A 60 9.45 -10.42 5.23
CA SER A 60 10.12 -9.78 6.36
C SER A 60 10.70 -10.80 7.34
N GLY A 61 9.98 -11.90 7.60
CA GLY A 61 10.50 -13.01 8.43
C GLY A 61 11.72 -13.69 7.81
N LEU A 62 11.70 -13.93 6.51
CA LEU A 62 12.84 -14.49 5.75
C LEU A 62 14.05 -13.53 5.74
N LEU A 63 13.82 -12.25 5.45
CA LEU A 63 14.87 -11.22 5.45
C LEU A 63 15.48 -11.01 6.83
N TYR A 64 14.66 -11.08 7.89
CA TYR A 64 15.15 -10.97 9.26
C TYR A 64 16.09 -12.11 9.63
N GLN A 65 15.78 -13.35 9.20
CA GLN A 65 16.67 -14.49 9.40
C GLN A 65 17.97 -14.35 8.59
N ALA A 66 17.92 -13.77 7.39
CA ALA A 66 19.07 -13.63 6.52
C ALA A 66 20.02 -12.48 6.90
N GLY A 67 19.49 -11.36 7.40
CA GLY A 67 20.29 -10.14 7.63
C GLY A 67 19.71 -9.18 8.67
N GLY A 68 18.84 -9.67 9.55
CA GLY A 68 18.26 -8.91 10.66
C GLY A 68 17.44 -7.70 10.20
N LEU A 69 17.37 -6.69 11.07
CA LEU A 69 16.52 -5.52 10.87
C LEU A 69 16.91 -4.70 9.63
N GLN A 70 18.19 -4.60 9.30
CA GLN A 70 18.67 -3.85 8.13
C GLN A 70 18.17 -4.46 6.81
N ALA A 71 18.20 -5.79 6.70
CA ALA A 71 17.68 -6.49 5.52
C ALA A 71 16.16 -6.27 5.37
N CYS A 72 15.40 -6.28 6.47
CA CYS A 72 13.96 -5.97 6.43
C CYS A 72 13.68 -4.54 5.96
N LEU A 73 14.45 -3.56 6.44
CA LEU A 73 14.30 -2.16 6.04
C LEU A 73 14.65 -1.94 4.57
N LEU A 74 15.73 -2.55 4.08
CA LEU A 74 16.11 -2.49 2.67
C LEU A 74 15.07 -3.16 1.78
N GLY A 75 14.62 -4.37 2.13
CA GLY A 75 13.59 -5.09 1.38
C GLY A 75 12.27 -4.32 1.31
N SER A 76 11.83 -3.76 2.44
CA SER A 76 10.62 -2.92 2.49
C SER A 76 10.78 -1.64 1.66
N GLY A 77 11.95 -1.01 1.72
CA GLY A 77 12.27 0.17 0.92
C GLY A 77 12.24 -0.10 -0.58
N LEU A 78 12.82 -1.21 -1.03
CA LEU A 78 12.79 -1.62 -2.45
C LEU A 78 11.36 -1.88 -2.92
N MET A 79 10.53 -2.53 -2.10
CA MET A 79 9.14 -2.81 -2.44
C MET A 79 8.31 -1.51 -2.54
N LEU A 80 8.58 -0.54 -1.67
CA LEU A 80 7.98 0.80 -1.74
C LEU A 80 8.38 1.53 -3.03
N VAL A 81 9.66 1.52 -3.41
CA VAL A 81 10.15 2.14 -4.64
C VAL A 81 9.53 1.47 -5.87
N ALA A 82 9.45 0.13 -5.88
CA ALA A 82 8.78 -0.60 -6.95
C ALA A 82 7.30 -0.20 -7.09
N CYS A 83 6.59 -0.08 -5.97
CA CYS A 83 5.21 0.40 -5.94
C CYS A 83 5.08 1.84 -6.47
N PHE A 84 5.99 2.72 -6.08
CA PHE A 84 6.02 4.11 -6.54
C PHE A 84 6.23 4.19 -8.06
N VAL A 85 7.21 3.45 -8.60
CA VAL A 85 7.47 3.39 -10.05
C VAL A 85 6.26 2.80 -10.81
N ALA A 86 5.66 1.72 -10.30
CA ALA A 86 4.46 1.15 -10.89
C ALA A 86 3.29 2.14 -10.90
N THR A 87 3.18 2.97 -9.86
CA THR A 87 2.16 4.04 -9.77
C THR A 87 2.40 5.13 -10.82
N LEU A 88 3.66 5.54 -11.05
CA LEU A 88 3.99 6.50 -12.10
C LEU A 88 3.73 5.97 -13.51
N ALA A 89 3.82 4.65 -13.70
CA ALA A 89 3.54 4.00 -14.97
C ALA A 89 2.04 3.87 -15.28
N LEU A 90 1.15 4.11 -14.31
CA LEU A 90 -0.30 4.10 -14.55
C LEU A 90 -0.72 5.37 -15.30
N PRO A 91 -1.36 5.25 -16.48
CA PRO A 91 -1.85 6.41 -17.21
C PRO A 91 -2.91 7.13 -16.36
N GLY A 92 -2.75 8.45 -16.19
CA GLY A 92 -3.74 9.27 -15.51
C GLY A 92 -5.07 9.19 -16.24
N ARG A 93 -6.07 8.53 -15.64
CA ARG A 93 -7.45 8.57 -16.14
C ARG A 93 -7.91 10.03 -16.06
N ALA A 94 -7.91 10.71 -17.21
CA ALA A 94 -8.65 11.95 -17.36
C ALA A 94 -10.12 11.63 -17.05
N ILE A 95 -10.61 12.17 -15.93
CA ILE A 95 -12.03 12.14 -15.61
C ILE A 95 -12.69 13.04 -16.67
N THR A 96 -13.11 12.45 -17.79
CA THR A 96 -14.00 13.13 -18.73
C THR A 96 -15.34 13.25 -18.04
N THR A 97 -15.62 14.42 -17.46
CA THR A 97 -16.96 14.81 -17.00
C THR A 97 -17.94 14.58 -18.17
N PRO A 98 -19.01 13.80 -17.99
CA PRO A 98 -20.04 13.70 -19.02
C PRO A 98 -20.69 15.08 -19.14
N GLY A 99 -20.41 15.76 -20.25
CA GLY A 99 -21.11 16.97 -20.63
C GLY A 99 -22.58 16.66 -20.79
N ARG A 100 -23.40 17.32 -19.97
CA ARG A 100 -24.85 17.32 -20.04
C ARG A 100 -25.25 18.43 -21.01
N SER A 101 -25.69 18.08 -22.21
CA SER A 101 -26.61 18.88 -23.04
C SER A 101 -27.17 18.02 -24.16
#